data_AF-A0A541B0D5-F1
#
_entry.id   AF-A0A541B0D5-F1
#
_cell.length_a   1.000
_cell.length_b   1.000
_cell.length_c   1.000
_cell.angle_alpha   90.00
_cell.angle_beta   90.00
_cell.angle_gamma   90.00
#
_symmetry.space_group_name_H-M   'P 1'
#
loop_
_entity.id
_entity.type
_entity.pdbx_description
1 polymer ?
#
loop_
_entity_poly.entity_id
_entity_poly.type
_entity_poly.pdbx_seq_one_letter_code
_entity_poly.pdbx_strand_id
1 'polypeptide(L)'
;MAGFEGFDTSVERAWTDFQVRLADIIAAMREDDLLALELGEESTVEGFVPCVQFLAWGAGEVRCEVPSNAYLDPRHRLSAADEQRLVELGWHRPTRQPDDEPDAGSPAFFVDKPANWADQLAAMAVTVFRETWSVPHPSFLRTEAVGTIEALSIDPVELDDEESFALDPGAAVVPRDDEHLYQLVALTLARLFDEPPGDDEHSDFLLALGRVVGFVGPHLDGGEVQVRVPLVRDVSDRTRASELIADLNRRWPHLKFTLTTDRVEVWAAVLANPYVPQHLIDMLEQLFAFVRTVDDAFADRFGGHLEGLSEPDPAPMEVDHGELTLPPPAPQPLRQMELFSDPGEQTLFDEPN
;
A
#
# COMPACT_ATOMS: atom_id res chain seq x y z
N MET A 1 -26.65 -9.39 -8.35
CA MET A 1 -25.75 -10.16 -9.22
C MET A 1 -24.99 -9.18 -10.12
N ALA A 2 -24.21 -8.27 -9.51
CA ALA A 2 -23.54 -7.14 -10.16
C ALA A 2 -22.14 -6.86 -9.55
N GLY A 3 -21.58 -7.81 -8.80
CA GLY A 3 -20.30 -7.66 -8.10
C GLY A 3 -19.11 -8.34 -8.80
N PHE A 4 -19.34 -9.17 -9.83
CA PHE A 4 -18.27 -9.89 -10.53
C PHE A 4 -17.65 -9.08 -11.69
N GLU A 5 -18.43 -8.25 -12.40
CA GLU A 5 -17.92 -7.47 -13.54
C GLU A 5 -16.86 -6.41 -13.15
N GLY A 6 -16.92 -5.88 -11.92
CA GLY A 6 -15.97 -4.88 -11.44
C GLY A 6 -14.59 -5.47 -11.10
N PHE A 7 -14.56 -6.69 -10.55
CA PHE A 7 -13.30 -7.35 -10.18
C PHE A 7 -12.52 -7.79 -11.41
N ASP A 8 -13.17 -8.47 -12.35
CA ASP A 8 -12.52 -8.94 -13.58
C ASP A 8 -11.98 -7.75 -14.40
N THR A 9 -12.73 -6.64 -14.49
CA THR A 9 -12.28 -5.42 -15.16
C THR A 9 -11.05 -4.80 -14.48
N SER A 10 -10.98 -4.87 -13.14
CA SER A 10 -9.84 -4.38 -12.37
C SER A 10 -8.59 -5.24 -12.61
N VAL A 11 -8.75 -6.56 -12.65
CA VAL A 11 -7.64 -7.49 -12.92
C VAL A 11 -7.12 -7.32 -14.35
N GLU A 12 -7.99 -7.15 -15.35
CA GLU A 12 -7.57 -6.88 -16.72
C GLU A 12 -6.82 -5.55 -16.86
N ARG A 13 -7.26 -4.52 -16.14
CA ARG A 13 -6.55 -3.23 -16.09
C ARG A 13 -5.16 -3.42 -15.48
N ALA A 14 -5.05 -4.11 -14.35
CA ALA A 14 -3.76 -4.33 -13.69
C ALA A 14 -2.75 -5.06 -14.61
N TRP A 15 -3.19 -6.10 -15.34
CA TRP A 15 -2.34 -6.77 -16.32
C TRP A 15 -1.95 -5.88 -17.49
N THR A 16 -2.86 -5.01 -17.96
CA THR A 16 -2.59 -4.05 -19.03
C THR A 16 -1.53 -3.03 -18.59
N ASP A 17 -1.70 -2.46 -17.39
CA ASP A 17 -0.78 -1.46 -16.84
C ASP A 17 0.61 -2.08 -16.57
N PHE A 18 0.66 -3.31 -16.05
CA PHE A 18 1.89 -4.08 -15.88
C PHE A 18 2.60 -4.33 -17.21
N GLN A 19 1.87 -4.71 -18.26
CA GLN A 19 2.45 -4.96 -19.59
C GLN A 19 3.10 -3.69 -20.18
N VAL A 20 2.42 -2.54 -20.05
CA VAL A 20 2.95 -1.26 -20.54
C VAL A 20 4.24 -0.89 -19.82
N ARG A 21 4.27 -1.01 -18.48
CA ARG A 21 5.47 -0.73 -17.68
C ARG A 21 6.63 -1.68 -18.01
N LEU A 22 6.33 -2.97 -18.14
CA LEU A 22 7.32 -3.96 -18.54
C LEU A 22 7.90 -3.63 -19.92
N ALA A 23 7.07 -3.20 -20.88
CA ALA A 23 7.55 -2.76 -22.18
C ALA A 23 8.46 -1.52 -22.09
N ASP A 24 8.11 -0.54 -21.26
CA ASP A 24 8.94 0.65 -21.03
C ASP A 24 10.33 0.28 -20.47
N ILE A 25 10.40 -0.67 -19.52
CA ILE A 25 11.67 -1.14 -18.97
C ILE A 25 12.47 -1.90 -20.03
N ILE A 26 11.86 -2.85 -20.73
CA ILE A 26 12.54 -3.60 -21.79
C ILE A 26 13.10 -2.67 -22.87
N ALA A 27 12.35 -1.62 -23.23
CA ALA A 27 12.80 -0.62 -24.20
C ALA A 27 13.99 0.23 -23.70
N ALA A 28 14.13 0.38 -22.38
CA ALA A 28 15.21 1.12 -21.75
C ALA A 28 16.48 0.29 -21.50
N MET A 29 16.40 -1.04 -21.61
CA MET A 29 17.52 -1.94 -21.35
C MET A 29 18.72 -1.65 -22.26
N ARG A 30 19.91 -1.72 -21.65
CA ARG A 30 21.22 -1.61 -22.30
C ARG A 30 21.96 -2.93 -22.24
N GLU A 31 23.03 -3.03 -23.01
CA GLU A 31 23.90 -4.20 -23.00
C GLU A 31 24.30 -4.58 -21.56
N ASP A 32 24.19 -5.87 -21.25
CA ASP A 32 24.40 -6.50 -19.95
C ASP A 32 23.32 -6.23 -18.88
N ASP A 33 22.24 -5.51 -19.22
CA ASP A 33 21.08 -5.40 -18.33
C ASP A 33 20.30 -6.72 -18.26
N LEU A 34 19.92 -7.10 -17.05
CA LEU A 34 19.12 -8.29 -16.75
C LEU A 34 17.85 -7.89 -16.01
N LEU A 35 16.72 -8.44 -16.43
CA LEU A 35 15.44 -8.31 -15.74
C LEU A 35 14.83 -9.70 -15.55
N ALA A 36 14.53 -10.09 -14.32
CA ALA A 36 13.84 -11.33 -13.99
C ALA A 36 12.47 -11.02 -13.37
N LEU A 37 11.44 -11.69 -13.89
CA LEU A 37 10.10 -11.72 -13.32
C LEU A 37 9.90 -13.11 -12.73
N GLU A 38 9.63 -13.21 -11.44
CA GLU A 38 9.47 -14.49 -10.75
C GLU A 38 8.17 -14.54 -9.98
N LEU A 39 7.53 -15.70 -9.90
CA LEU A 39 6.39 -15.87 -9.00
C LEU A 39 6.88 -15.75 -7.55
N GLY A 40 6.25 -14.88 -6.76
CA GLY A 40 6.67 -14.51 -5.39
C GLY A 40 6.50 -15.60 -4.32
N GLU A 41 6.50 -16.86 -4.72
CA GLU A 41 6.57 -18.02 -3.83
C GLU A 41 8.03 -18.36 -3.50
N GLU A 42 8.30 -18.93 -2.33
CA GLU A 42 9.65 -19.40 -2.02
C GLU A 42 10.03 -20.57 -2.94
N SER A 43 11.15 -20.42 -3.66
CA SER A 43 11.75 -21.51 -4.42
C SER A 43 12.06 -22.67 -3.49
N THR A 44 11.64 -23.87 -3.84
CA THR A 44 12.06 -25.06 -3.08
C THR A 44 13.48 -25.43 -3.47
N VAL A 45 14.09 -26.35 -2.70
CA VAL A 45 15.41 -26.89 -3.03
C VAL A 45 15.39 -27.75 -4.32
N GLU A 46 14.21 -28.08 -4.87
CA GLU A 46 14.05 -28.99 -6.01
C GLU A 46 13.93 -28.30 -7.39
N GLY A 47 13.94 -26.96 -7.47
CA GLY A 47 13.94 -26.24 -8.75
C GLY A 47 13.42 -24.81 -8.65
N PHE A 48 13.35 -24.14 -9.80
CA PHE A 48 12.86 -22.77 -9.93
C PHE A 48 11.34 -22.68 -9.89
N VAL A 49 10.84 -21.59 -9.31
CA VAL A 49 9.45 -21.14 -9.48
C VAL A 49 9.24 -20.62 -10.91
N PRO A 50 7.99 -20.48 -11.38
CA PRO A 50 7.70 -19.83 -12.65
C PRO A 50 8.38 -18.47 -12.77
N CYS A 51 9.23 -18.31 -13.77
CA CYS A 51 9.89 -17.04 -14.05
C CYS A 51 10.04 -16.77 -15.55
N VAL A 52 10.25 -15.51 -15.89
CA VAL A 52 10.61 -15.03 -17.23
C VAL A 52 11.78 -14.08 -17.08
N GLN A 53 12.85 -14.31 -17.83
CA GLN A 53 14.06 -13.48 -17.77
C GLN A 53 14.27 -12.75 -19.09
N PHE A 54 14.76 -11.52 -19.02
CA PHE A 54 15.15 -10.70 -20.15
C PHE A 54 16.61 -10.32 -19.98
N LEU A 55 17.40 -10.57 -21.01
CA LEU A 55 18.81 -10.22 -21.07
C LEU A 55 19.04 -9.36 -22.31
N ALA A 56 19.50 -8.13 -22.11
CA ALA A 56 19.91 -7.29 -23.21
C ALA A 56 21.38 -7.58 -23.55
N TRP A 57 21.62 -7.89 -24.82
CA TRP A 57 22.93 -8.29 -25.33
C TRP A 57 23.13 -7.68 -26.72
N GLY A 58 24.38 -7.38 -27.08
CA GLY A 58 24.86 -7.02 -28.43
C GLY A 58 23.89 -6.27 -29.37
N ALA A 59 24.25 -5.05 -29.78
CA ALA A 59 23.56 -4.30 -30.85
C ALA A 59 22.05 -3.99 -30.61
N GLY A 60 21.59 -4.02 -29.36
CA GLY A 60 20.23 -3.62 -28.98
C GLY A 60 19.19 -4.74 -29.11
N GLU A 61 19.62 -6.00 -29.05
CA GLU A 61 18.73 -7.16 -28.95
C GLU A 61 18.46 -7.51 -27.48
N VAL A 62 17.26 -8.00 -27.23
CA VAL A 62 16.81 -8.51 -25.94
C VAL A 62 16.43 -9.96 -26.16
N ARG A 63 17.14 -10.85 -25.45
CA ARG A 63 16.76 -12.24 -25.30
C ARG A 63 15.75 -12.35 -24.17
N CYS A 64 14.64 -13.01 -24.42
CA CYS A 64 13.65 -13.34 -23.40
C CYS A 64 13.59 -14.86 -23.23
N GLU A 65 13.63 -15.35 -21.99
CA GLU A 65 13.72 -16.77 -21.65
C GLU A 65 12.64 -17.22 -20.66
N VAL A 66 12.13 -18.42 -20.87
CA VAL A 66 11.17 -19.14 -20.03
C VAL A 66 11.79 -20.49 -19.65
N PRO A 67 11.96 -20.81 -18.35
CA PRO A 67 12.59 -22.05 -17.92
C PRO A 67 11.94 -23.29 -18.51
N SER A 68 12.77 -24.25 -18.91
CA SER A 68 12.30 -25.57 -19.31
C SER A 68 12.03 -26.46 -18.07
N ASN A 69 11.37 -27.60 -18.29
CA ASN A 69 11.11 -28.59 -17.24
C ASN A 69 12.36 -29.19 -16.57
N ALA A 70 13.55 -28.94 -17.12
CA ALA A 70 14.83 -29.28 -16.50
C ALA A 70 15.18 -28.36 -15.32
N TYR A 71 14.63 -27.14 -15.31
CA TYR A 71 14.88 -26.10 -14.29
C TYR A 71 13.71 -25.91 -13.34
N LEU A 72 12.48 -26.12 -13.80
CA LEU A 72 11.27 -25.89 -13.00
C LEU A 72 11.11 -26.92 -11.88
N ASP A 73 10.69 -26.43 -10.71
CA ASP A 73 10.18 -27.26 -9.61
C ASP A 73 9.08 -28.20 -10.13
N PRO A 74 9.05 -29.48 -9.70
CA PRO A 74 8.06 -30.46 -10.14
C PRO A 74 6.60 -30.00 -10.11
N ARG A 75 6.24 -29.08 -9.20
CA ARG A 75 4.88 -28.51 -9.05
C ARG A 75 4.48 -27.58 -10.20
N HIS A 76 5.45 -26.98 -10.88
CA HIS A 76 5.23 -25.95 -11.90
C HIS A 76 5.62 -26.39 -13.31
N ARG A 77 5.90 -27.69 -13.49
CA ARG A 77 6.29 -28.25 -14.78
C ARG A 77 5.24 -27.97 -15.86
N LEU A 78 5.74 -27.51 -17.00
CA LEU A 78 4.98 -27.31 -18.22
C LEU A 78 4.49 -28.65 -18.74
N SER A 79 3.19 -28.76 -19.03
CA SER A 79 2.67 -29.91 -19.76
C SER A 79 3.12 -29.88 -21.22
N ALA A 80 2.99 -30.99 -21.93
CA ALA A 80 3.27 -31.02 -23.37
C ALA A 80 2.39 -30.04 -24.17
N ALA A 81 1.18 -29.74 -23.67
CA ALA A 81 0.30 -28.74 -24.26
C ALA A 81 0.81 -27.32 -24.02
N ASP A 82 1.36 -27.04 -22.83
CA ASP A 82 1.96 -25.75 -22.50
C ASP A 82 3.21 -25.47 -23.33
N GLU A 83 4.11 -26.47 -23.45
CA GLU A 83 5.28 -26.36 -24.31
C GLU A 83 4.91 -26.10 -25.77
N GLN A 84 3.84 -26.74 -26.26
CA GLN A 84 3.36 -26.48 -27.62
C GLN A 84 2.78 -25.07 -27.75
N ARG A 85 2.03 -24.59 -26.74
CA ARG A 85 1.48 -23.24 -26.72
C ARG A 85 2.58 -22.17 -26.72
N LEU A 86 3.67 -22.39 -25.97
CA LEU A 86 4.85 -21.51 -26.02
C LEU A 86 5.41 -21.42 -27.45
N VAL A 87 5.55 -22.55 -28.14
CA VAL A 87 6.03 -22.54 -29.54
C VAL A 87 5.07 -21.81 -30.47
N GLU A 88 3.75 -21.99 -30.29
CA GLU A 88 2.72 -21.28 -31.07
C GLU A 88 2.70 -19.76 -30.81
N LEU A 89 3.07 -19.34 -29.59
CA LEU A 89 3.27 -17.93 -29.21
C LEU A 89 4.58 -17.33 -29.77
N GLY A 90 5.44 -18.15 -30.40
CA GLY A 90 6.67 -17.71 -31.06
C GLY A 90 7.95 -17.94 -30.25
N TRP A 91 7.90 -18.71 -29.17
CA TRP A 91 9.09 -19.13 -28.42
C TRP A 91 9.82 -20.26 -29.14
N HIS A 92 11.15 -20.21 -29.19
CA HIS A 92 11.97 -21.32 -29.66
C HIS A 92 12.12 -22.36 -28.54
N ARG A 93 12.14 -23.64 -28.92
CA ARG A 93 12.39 -24.74 -27.97
C ARG A 93 13.85 -24.67 -27.47
N PRO A 94 14.12 -25.20 -26.26
CA PRO A 94 15.48 -25.39 -25.78
C PRO A 94 16.31 -26.15 -26.81
N THR A 95 17.47 -25.59 -27.16
CA THR A 95 18.39 -26.15 -28.16
C THR A 95 19.55 -26.90 -27.54
N ARG A 96 19.77 -26.75 -26.23
CA ARG A 96 20.83 -27.43 -25.47
C ARG A 96 20.35 -27.96 -24.12
N GLN A 97 21.11 -28.86 -23.51
CA GLN A 97 20.88 -29.30 -22.14
C GLN A 97 21.53 -28.32 -21.13
N PRO A 98 21.11 -28.35 -19.86
CA PRO A 98 21.69 -27.51 -18.82
C PRO A 98 23.21 -27.65 -18.66
N ASP A 99 23.73 -28.88 -18.81
CA ASP A 99 25.14 -29.24 -18.61
C ASP A 99 26.00 -29.08 -19.87
N ASP A 100 25.40 -28.72 -21.01
CA ASP A 100 26.14 -28.53 -22.27
C ASP A 100 26.91 -27.19 -22.28
N GLU A 101 28.04 -27.14 -23.00
CA GLU A 101 28.81 -25.90 -23.18
C GLU A 101 27.93 -24.78 -23.77
N PRO A 102 28.08 -23.53 -23.29
CA PRO A 102 27.26 -22.41 -23.76
C PRO A 102 27.52 -22.13 -25.25
N ASP A 103 26.45 -22.15 -26.04
CA ASP A 103 26.44 -21.78 -27.45
C ASP A 103 25.47 -20.61 -27.71
N ALA A 104 25.15 -20.32 -28.97
CA ALA A 104 24.18 -19.27 -29.32
C ALA A 104 22.72 -19.60 -28.91
N GLY A 105 22.45 -20.83 -28.46
CA GLY A 105 21.14 -21.31 -28.05
C GLY A 105 20.83 -21.10 -26.58
N SER A 106 19.80 -21.80 -26.08
CA SER A 106 19.37 -21.74 -24.69
C SER A 106 18.89 -23.10 -24.18
N PRO A 107 19.12 -23.44 -22.89
CA PRO A 107 18.54 -24.62 -22.25
C PRO A 107 17.09 -24.35 -21.75
N ALA A 108 16.64 -23.10 -21.91
CA ALA A 108 15.29 -22.61 -21.69
C ALA A 108 14.57 -22.38 -23.03
N PHE A 109 13.25 -22.16 -22.99
CA PHE A 109 12.53 -21.61 -24.14
C PHE A 109 12.96 -20.17 -24.31
N PHE A 110 13.27 -19.74 -25.54
CA PHE A 110 13.83 -18.40 -25.74
C PHE A 110 13.30 -17.71 -27.00
N VAL A 111 13.35 -16.38 -26.99
CA VAL A 111 13.10 -15.55 -28.16
C VAL A 111 14.07 -14.38 -28.17
N ASP A 112 14.68 -14.11 -29.31
CA ASP A 112 15.54 -12.95 -29.52
C ASP A 112 14.78 -11.91 -30.36
N LYS A 113 14.65 -10.68 -29.84
CA LYS A 113 14.04 -9.57 -30.55
C LYS A 113 14.78 -8.26 -30.29
N PRO A 114 14.78 -7.31 -31.24
CA PRO A 114 15.31 -5.99 -30.97
C PRO A 114 14.48 -5.26 -29.90
N ALA A 115 15.12 -4.39 -29.11
CA ALA A 115 14.48 -3.68 -28.00
C ALA A 115 13.27 -2.80 -28.42
N ASN A 116 13.20 -2.37 -29.69
CA ASN A 116 12.03 -1.65 -30.22
C ASN A 116 10.78 -2.54 -30.42
N TRP A 117 10.86 -3.83 -30.14
CA TRP A 117 9.74 -4.77 -30.05
C TRP A 117 9.38 -5.09 -28.59
N ALA A 118 9.76 -4.21 -27.65
CA ALA A 118 9.50 -4.35 -26.22
C ALA A 118 8.03 -4.65 -25.88
N ASP A 119 7.08 -3.98 -26.55
CA ASP A 119 5.64 -4.24 -26.36
C ASP A 119 5.28 -5.71 -26.62
N GLN A 120 5.88 -6.31 -27.66
CA GLN A 120 5.64 -7.71 -27.98
C GLN A 120 6.33 -8.63 -26.95
N LEU A 121 7.56 -8.32 -26.53
CA LEU A 121 8.26 -9.10 -25.52
C LEU A 121 7.50 -9.09 -24.18
N ALA A 122 7.00 -7.93 -23.77
CA ALA A 122 6.16 -7.77 -22.58
C ALA A 122 4.85 -8.56 -22.70
N ALA A 123 4.15 -8.44 -23.83
CA ALA A 123 2.92 -9.19 -24.08
C ALA A 123 3.16 -10.72 -24.03
N MET A 124 4.25 -11.19 -24.65
CA MET A 124 4.62 -12.61 -24.61
C MET A 124 4.84 -13.09 -23.17
N ALA A 125 5.57 -12.34 -22.35
CA ALA A 125 5.79 -12.69 -20.95
C ALA A 125 4.50 -12.69 -20.12
N VAL A 126 3.65 -11.67 -20.28
CA VAL A 126 2.34 -11.60 -19.61
C VAL A 126 1.45 -12.78 -20.01
N THR A 127 1.41 -13.14 -21.30
CA THR A 127 0.66 -14.32 -21.77
C THR A 127 1.17 -15.60 -21.11
N VAL A 128 2.48 -15.77 -20.96
CA VAL A 128 3.06 -16.96 -20.30
C VAL A 128 2.59 -17.04 -18.84
N PHE A 129 2.70 -15.96 -18.06
CA PHE A 129 2.22 -15.99 -16.67
C PHE A 129 0.71 -16.21 -16.56
N ARG A 130 -0.09 -15.52 -17.38
CA ARG A 130 -1.56 -15.57 -17.30
C ARG A 130 -2.14 -16.88 -17.82
N GLU A 131 -1.66 -17.37 -18.95
CA GLU A 131 -2.29 -18.47 -19.67
C GLU A 131 -1.60 -19.82 -19.44
N THR A 132 -0.28 -19.82 -19.23
CA THR A 132 0.47 -21.06 -18.99
C THR A 132 0.52 -21.39 -17.51
N TRP A 133 0.93 -20.43 -16.66
CA TRP A 133 1.02 -20.65 -15.22
C TRP A 133 -0.21 -20.21 -14.43
N SER A 134 -1.23 -19.66 -15.10
CA SER A 134 -2.51 -19.26 -14.48
C SER A 134 -2.33 -18.29 -13.31
N VAL A 135 -1.34 -17.38 -13.39
CA VAL A 135 -1.11 -16.35 -12.38
C VAL A 135 -2.32 -15.40 -12.38
N PRO A 136 -3.02 -15.21 -11.23
CA PRO A 136 -4.28 -14.48 -11.21
C PRO A 136 -4.11 -12.96 -11.36
N HIS A 137 -3.03 -12.39 -10.83
CA HIS A 137 -2.79 -10.95 -10.80
C HIS A 137 -1.28 -10.65 -10.85
N PRO A 138 -0.83 -9.55 -11.48
CA PRO A 138 0.60 -9.23 -11.60
C PRO A 138 1.29 -8.98 -10.25
N SER A 139 0.56 -8.62 -9.19
CA SER A 139 1.13 -8.45 -7.83
C SER A 139 1.70 -9.72 -7.20
N PHE A 140 1.47 -10.88 -7.83
CA PHE A 140 2.10 -12.14 -7.43
C PHE A 140 3.50 -12.28 -8.03
N LEU A 141 3.90 -11.40 -8.95
CA LEU A 141 5.22 -11.40 -9.55
C LEU A 141 6.15 -10.49 -8.75
N ARG A 142 7.36 -10.97 -8.53
CA ARG A 142 8.49 -10.20 -8.03
C ARG A 142 9.38 -9.85 -9.20
N THR A 143 9.88 -8.63 -9.19
CA THR A 143 10.79 -8.12 -10.20
C THR A 143 12.17 -7.99 -9.59
N GLU A 144 13.17 -8.55 -10.26
CA GLU A 144 14.58 -8.32 -9.95
C GLU A 144 15.26 -7.76 -11.19
N ALA A 145 15.86 -6.58 -11.05
CA ALA A 145 16.56 -5.89 -12.13
C ALA A 145 18.02 -5.70 -11.75
N VAL A 146 18.92 -5.86 -12.70
CA VAL A 146 20.37 -5.66 -12.55
C VAL A 146 20.87 -4.80 -13.70
N GLY A 147 21.78 -3.87 -13.40
CA GLY A 147 22.36 -2.96 -14.38
C GLY A 147 21.68 -1.58 -14.42
N THR A 148 21.57 -0.99 -15.61
CA THR A 148 21.11 0.40 -15.78
C THR A 148 19.61 0.60 -15.54
N ILE A 149 18.87 -0.50 -15.43
CA ILE A 149 17.42 -0.53 -15.15
C ILE A 149 17.09 -0.79 -13.67
N GLU A 150 18.07 -0.93 -12.78
CA GLU A 150 17.85 -1.16 -11.33
C GLU A 150 16.94 -0.10 -10.68
N ALA A 151 17.00 1.13 -11.18
CA ALA A 151 16.17 2.23 -10.69
C ALA A 151 14.78 2.31 -11.35
N LEU A 152 14.51 1.49 -12.37
CA LEU A 152 13.20 1.40 -13.02
C LEU A 152 12.38 0.33 -12.32
N SER A 153 11.21 0.70 -11.82
CA SER A 153 10.29 -0.26 -11.21
C SER A 153 9.13 -0.59 -12.14
N ILE A 154 8.80 -1.90 -12.23
CA ILE A 154 7.57 -2.40 -12.89
C ILE A 154 6.38 -2.28 -11.96
N ASP A 155 6.65 -2.26 -10.65
CA ASP A 155 5.62 -1.88 -9.71
C ASP A 155 5.04 -0.55 -10.19
N PRO A 156 3.74 -0.32 -9.97
CA PRO A 156 3.22 1.01 -10.15
C PRO A 156 4.23 1.94 -9.53
N VAL A 157 4.74 2.91 -10.29
CA VAL A 157 5.34 4.11 -9.71
C VAL A 157 4.29 4.47 -8.68
N GLU A 158 4.60 4.17 -7.43
CA GLU A 158 4.08 4.85 -6.28
C GLU A 158 4.48 6.27 -6.65
N LEU A 159 3.59 6.96 -7.38
CA LEU A 159 3.38 8.37 -7.15
C LEU A 159 3.28 8.37 -5.65
N ASP A 160 4.36 8.78 -4.95
CA ASP A 160 4.56 8.68 -3.50
C ASP A 160 3.22 8.37 -2.87
N ASP A 161 2.96 7.20 -2.27
CA ASP A 161 1.60 6.79 -1.88
C ASP A 161 0.82 7.84 -1.07
N GLU A 162 1.50 8.87 -0.55
CA GLU A 162 0.98 10.20 -0.19
C GLU A 162 0.04 10.89 -1.21
N GLU A 163 0.28 10.84 -2.53
CA GLU A 163 -0.48 11.53 -3.58
C GLU A 163 -1.55 10.65 -4.27
N SER A 164 -1.36 9.33 -4.40
CA SER A 164 -2.42 8.46 -4.97
C SER A 164 -3.50 8.08 -3.94
N PHE A 165 -3.19 8.18 -2.64
CA PHE A 165 -4.16 8.22 -1.56
C PHE A 165 -4.37 9.64 -1.00
N ALA A 166 -3.84 10.69 -1.66
CA ALA A 166 -4.21 12.06 -1.32
C ALA A 166 -5.69 12.21 -1.61
N LEU A 167 -6.45 11.97 -0.56
CA LEU A 167 -7.87 12.13 -0.49
C LEU A 167 -8.13 13.60 -0.83
N ASP A 168 -8.57 13.87 -2.06
CA ASP A 168 -8.84 15.22 -2.55
C ASP A 168 -9.92 15.82 -1.64
N PRO A 169 -9.59 16.87 -0.85
CA PRO A 169 -10.53 17.38 0.13
C PRO A 169 -11.85 17.83 -0.50
N GLY A 170 -11.82 18.30 -1.75
CA GLY A 170 -13.01 18.78 -2.44
C GLY A 170 -13.82 17.71 -3.16
N ALA A 171 -13.30 16.48 -3.29
CA ALA A 171 -13.96 15.42 -4.05
C ALA A 171 -15.13 14.81 -3.27
N ALA A 172 -16.29 14.74 -3.91
CA ALA A 172 -17.45 14.05 -3.36
C ALA A 172 -17.36 12.55 -3.65
N VAL A 173 -17.30 11.74 -2.59
CA VAL A 173 -17.23 10.28 -2.65
C VAL A 173 -18.50 9.70 -2.04
N VAL A 174 -19.18 8.80 -2.76
CA VAL A 174 -20.30 8.04 -2.19
C VAL A 174 -19.73 6.79 -1.51
N PRO A 175 -19.85 6.64 -0.18
CA PRO A 175 -19.38 5.43 0.51
C PRO A 175 -20.12 4.19 0.00
N ARG A 176 -19.43 3.06 -0.02
CA ARG A 176 -19.98 1.78 -0.51
C ARG A 176 -20.71 1.05 0.62
N ASP A 177 -20.11 1.14 1.79
CA ASP A 177 -20.52 0.55 3.06
C ASP A 177 -19.87 1.37 4.19
N ASP A 178 -20.13 0.93 5.42
CA ASP A 178 -19.70 1.57 6.66
C ASP A 178 -18.18 1.53 6.83
N GLU A 179 -17.55 0.43 6.39
CA GLU A 179 -16.10 0.25 6.42
C GLU A 179 -15.41 1.23 5.47
N HIS A 180 -15.95 1.41 4.27
CA HIS A 180 -15.46 2.40 3.31
C HIS A 180 -15.63 3.83 3.84
N LEU A 181 -16.74 4.15 4.52
CA LEU A 181 -16.89 5.44 5.17
C LEU A 181 -15.87 5.64 6.29
N TYR A 182 -15.65 4.63 7.13
CA TYR A 182 -14.64 4.66 8.19
C TYR A 182 -13.24 4.93 7.61
N GLN A 183 -12.85 4.23 6.54
CA GLN A 183 -11.56 4.44 5.85
C GLN A 183 -11.42 5.86 5.29
N LEU A 184 -12.46 6.41 4.67
CA LEU A 184 -12.45 7.79 4.17
C LEU A 184 -12.29 8.82 5.30
N VAL A 185 -12.94 8.59 6.44
CA VAL A 185 -12.77 9.42 7.64
C VAL A 185 -11.35 9.28 8.19
N ALA A 186 -10.82 8.06 8.31
CA ALA A 186 -9.46 7.80 8.79
C ALA A 186 -8.42 8.57 7.96
N LEU A 187 -8.50 8.47 6.63
CA LEU A 187 -7.62 9.18 5.70
C LEU A 187 -7.77 10.70 5.83
N THR A 188 -8.99 11.20 6.03
CA THR A 188 -9.23 12.64 6.25
C THR A 188 -8.61 13.13 7.56
N LEU A 189 -8.68 12.32 8.63
CA LEU A 189 -8.08 12.64 9.92
C LEU A 189 -6.55 12.53 9.89
N ALA A 190 -5.99 11.51 9.22
CA ALA A 190 -4.54 11.36 9.04
C ALA A 190 -3.91 12.56 8.31
N ARG A 191 -4.68 13.25 7.47
CA ARG A 191 -4.23 14.52 6.86
C ARG A 191 -4.13 15.68 7.85
N LEU A 192 -4.92 15.64 8.92
CA LEU A 192 -4.98 16.69 9.94
C LEU A 192 -4.05 16.41 11.15
N PHE A 193 -3.72 15.14 11.39
CA PHE A 193 -2.95 14.68 12.55
C PHE A 193 -1.81 13.76 12.11
N ASP A 194 -0.60 13.98 12.63
CA ASP A 194 0.61 13.20 12.28
C ASP A 194 0.58 11.72 12.71
N GLU A 195 -0.40 11.30 13.52
CA GLU A 195 -0.56 9.92 14.03
C GLU A 195 -2.01 9.45 13.82
N PRO A 196 -2.26 8.23 13.31
CA PRO A 196 -3.61 7.76 13.04
C PRO A 196 -4.42 7.65 14.35
N PRO A 197 -5.59 8.31 14.45
CA PRO A 197 -6.35 8.36 15.70
C PRO A 197 -7.19 7.09 15.93
N GLY A 198 -6.60 5.93 16.21
CA GLY A 198 -7.41 4.77 16.61
C GLY A 198 -6.66 3.45 16.84
N ASP A 199 -7.06 2.74 17.89
CA ASP A 199 -6.76 1.31 18.11
C ASP A 199 -7.79 0.45 17.35
N ASP A 200 -7.33 -0.68 16.81
CA ASP A 200 -7.99 -1.61 15.88
C ASP A 200 -9.36 -2.19 16.31
N GLU A 201 -9.94 -1.76 17.44
CA GLU A 201 -11.20 -2.28 18.01
C GLU A 201 -12.34 -1.25 18.14
N HIS A 202 -12.12 0.04 17.85
CA HIS A 202 -13.09 1.10 18.15
C HIS A 202 -13.75 1.70 16.89
N SER A 203 -15.08 1.78 16.89
CA SER A 203 -15.89 2.40 15.81
C SER A 203 -15.70 3.91 15.66
N ASP A 204 -15.09 4.56 16.66
CA ASP A 204 -14.88 6.01 16.72
C ASP A 204 -13.37 6.30 16.87
N PHE A 205 -12.88 7.32 16.16
CA PHE A 205 -11.55 7.90 16.26
C PHE A 205 -11.45 8.85 17.46
N LEU A 206 -10.35 8.78 18.20
CA LEU A 206 -10.07 9.65 19.35
C LEU A 206 -9.31 10.91 18.92
N LEU A 207 -9.81 12.09 19.26
CA LEU A 207 -9.15 13.35 18.98
C LEU A 207 -8.69 14.04 20.26
N ALA A 208 -7.40 14.31 20.39
CA ALA A 208 -6.87 15.17 21.45
C ALA A 208 -7.13 16.65 21.11
N LEU A 209 -8.13 17.27 21.75
CA LEU A 209 -8.54 18.66 21.50
C LEU A 209 -8.04 19.57 22.65
N GLY A 210 -6.72 19.64 22.82
CA GLY A 210 -6.10 20.40 23.91
C GLY A 210 -6.34 19.75 25.28
N ARG A 211 -7.28 20.30 26.07
CA ARG A 211 -7.59 19.81 27.43
C ARG A 211 -8.74 18.80 27.48
N VAL A 212 -9.45 18.59 26.38
CA VAL A 212 -10.58 17.65 26.29
C VAL A 212 -10.35 16.64 25.18
N VAL A 213 -10.99 15.47 25.27
CA VAL A 213 -10.93 14.43 24.25
C VAL A 213 -12.24 14.42 23.47
N GLY A 214 -12.13 14.53 22.15
CA GLY A 214 -13.24 14.36 21.22
C GLY A 214 -13.28 12.96 20.63
N PHE A 215 -14.44 12.59 20.10
CA PHE A 215 -14.70 11.34 19.41
C PHE A 215 -15.27 11.67 18.03
N VAL A 216 -14.72 11.07 16.98
CA VAL A 216 -15.25 11.18 15.62
C VAL A 216 -15.62 9.81 15.13
N GLY A 217 -16.82 9.60 14.62
CA GLY A 217 -17.20 8.28 14.13
C GLY A 217 -18.31 8.33 13.09
N PRO A 218 -18.36 7.35 12.16
CA PRO A 218 -19.51 7.17 11.30
C PRO A 218 -20.73 6.75 12.14
N HIS A 219 -21.83 7.50 12.05
CA HIS A 219 -23.10 7.11 12.65
C HIS A 219 -23.99 6.45 11.59
N LEU A 220 -24.07 5.12 11.69
CA LEU A 220 -24.54 4.22 10.63
C LEU A 220 -26.03 4.38 10.30
N ASP A 221 -26.85 4.82 11.25
CA ASP A 221 -28.29 4.99 11.04
C ASP A 221 -28.64 6.26 10.23
N GLY A 222 -27.70 7.20 10.06
CA GLY A 222 -27.95 8.51 9.44
C GLY A 222 -27.15 8.80 8.17
N GLY A 223 -26.17 7.97 7.83
CA GLY A 223 -25.22 8.28 6.76
C GLY A 223 -24.48 9.59 7.03
N GLU A 224 -24.08 9.80 8.29
CA GLU A 224 -23.40 11.02 8.75
C GLU A 224 -22.16 10.66 9.56
N VAL A 225 -21.17 11.56 9.55
CA VAL A 225 -20.02 11.50 10.44
C VAL A 225 -20.27 12.45 11.59
N GLN A 226 -20.29 11.94 12.81
CA GLN A 226 -20.51 12.74 14.01
C GLN A 226 -19.20 13.01 14.72
N VAL A 227 -19.05 14.24 15.20
CA VAL A 227 -18.00 14.65 16.12
C VAL A 227 -18.65 14.99 17.45
N ARG A 228 -18.23 14.33 18.53
CA ARG A 228 -18.76 14.50 19.88
C ARG A 228 -17.63 14.85 20.83
N VAL A 229 -17.83 15.88 21.65
CA VAL A 229 -16.86 16.31 22.66
C VAL A 229 -17.58 16.50 23.99
N PRO A 230 -17.35 15.64 24.97
CA PRO A 230 -17.73 15.90 26.35
C PRO A 230 -16.96 17.12 26.87
N LEU A 231 -17.67 18.10 27.45
CA LEU A 231 -17.07 19.36 27.90
C LEU A 231 -17.00 19.47 29.42
N VAL A 232 -18.14 19.22 30.09
CA VAL A 232 -18.29 19.45 31.53
C VAL A 232 -19.04 18.29 32.15
N ARG A 233 -18.53 17.78 33.27
CA ARG A 233 -19.18 16.80 34.14
C ARG A 233 -19.63 17.42 35.47
N ASP A 234 -20.46 16.69 36.21
CA ASP A 234 -20.93 17.04 37.56
C ASP A 234 -21.70 18.39 37.61
N VAL A 235 -22.54 18.65 36.60
CA VAL A 235 -23.31 19.90 36.50
C VAL A 235 -24.36 19.99 37.62
N SER A 236 -24.14 20.94 38.54
CA SER A 236 -24.98 21.10 39.73
C SER A 236 -26.27 21.91 39.49
N ASP A 237 -26.23 22.97 38.69
CA ASP A 237 -27.41 23.81 38.38
C ASP A 237 -27.90 23.62 36.94
N ARG A 238 -28.83 22.68 36.77
CA ARG A 238 -29.42 22.33 35.46
C ARG A 238 -30.23 23.45 34.82
N THR A 239 -30.83 24.34 35.63
CA THR A 239 -31.62 25.46 35.12
C THR A 239 -30.68 26.48 34.49
N ARG A 240 -29.63 26.87 35.22
CA ARG A 240 -28.60 27.77 34.72
C ARG A 240 -27.87 27.18 33.51
N ALA A 241 -27.54 25.89 33.54
CA ALA A 241 -26.92 25.19 32.42
C ALA A 241 -27.79 25.26 31.14
N SER A 242 -29.11 25.12 31.28
CA SER A 242 -30.04 25.20 30.14
C SER A 242 -30.05 26.59 29.49
N GLU A 243 -29.98 27.66 30.28
CA GLU A 243 -29.85 29.04 29.76
C GLU A 243 -28.54 29.23 29.01
N LEU A 244 -27.43 28.73 29.56
CA LEU A 244 -26.11 28.80 28.95
C LEU A 244 -26.04 28.01 27.64
N ILE A 245 -26.63 26.81 27.61
CA ILE A 245 -26.75 25.98 26.40
C ILE A 245 -27.55 26.70 25.30
N ALA A 246 -28.63 27.40 25.67
CA ALA A 246 -29.41 28.17 24.70
C ALA A 246 -28.60 29.35 24.10
N ASP A 247 -27.78 30.03 24.91
CA ASP A 247 -26.87 31.07 24.43
C ASP A 247 -25.76 30.50 23.53
N LEU A 248 -25.17 29.36 23.91
CA LEU A 248 -24.15 28.67 23.12
C LEU A 248 -24.67 28.23 21.76
N ASN A 249 -25.84 27.57 21.71
CA ASN A 249 -26.49 27.15 20.47
C ASN A 249 -26.85 28.34 19.56
N ARG A 250 -27.12 29.53 20.13
CA ARG A 250 -27.38 30.75 19.35
C ARG A 250 -26.08 31.36 18.80
N ARG A 251 -24.99 31.30 19.57
CA ARG A 251 -23.69 31.86 19.20
C ARG A 251 -22.95 30.99 18.19
N TRP A 252 -23.15 29.67 18.25
CA TRP A 252 -22.51 28.67 17.40
C TRP A 252 -23.56 27.85 16.66
N PRO A 253 -24.13 28.36 15.56
CA PRO A 253 -25.28 27.74 14.89
C PRO A 253 -25.00 26.37 14.27
N HIS A 254 -23.73 26.04 14.04
CA HIS A 254 -23.30 24.75 13.48
C HIS A 254 -22.92 23.71 14.54
N LEU A 255 -22.88 24.11 15.82
CA LEU A 255 -22.59 23.22 16.94
C LEU A 255 -23.86 23.01 17.76
N LYS A 256 -24.07 21.77 18.21
CA LYS A 256 -25.20 21.45 19.08
C LYS A 256 -24.71 21.14 20.47
N PHE A 257 -25.17 21.93 21.43
CA PHE A 257 -24.92 21.73 22.85
C PHE A 257 -26.10 21.03 23.50
N THR A 258 -25.82 19.98 24.27
CA THR A 258 -26.80 19.18 25.00
C THR A 258 -26.40 19.01 26.46
N LEU A 259 -27.41 18.88 27.33
CA LEU A 259 -27.24 18.49 28.73
C LEU A 259 -27.84 17.09 28.89
N THR A 260 -26.98 16.08 29.01
CA THR A 260 -27.39 14.68 29.20
C THR A 260 -27.08 14.29 30.64
N THR A 261 -28.11 13.98 31.43
CA THR A 261 -28.00 13.68 32.88
C THR A 261 -27.41 14.84 33.69
N ASP A 262 -26.08 14.93 33.76
CA ASP A 262 -25.26 15.88 34.49
C ASP A 262 -24.00 16.28 33.70
N ARG A 263 -23.98 15.99 32.40
CA ARG A 263 -22.87 16.30 31.48
C ARG A 263 -23.29 17.24 30.37
N VAL A 264 -22.44 18.21 30.09
CA VAL A 264 -22.55 19.08 28.92
C VAL A 264 -21.69 18.49 27.83
N GLU A 265 -22.30 18.21 26.70
CA GLU A 265 -21.65 17.71 25.49
C GLU A 265 -21.89 18.70 24.36
N VAL A 266 -20.90 18.83 23.48
CA VAL A 266 -21.08 19.44 22.17
C VAL A 266 -20.95 18.37 21.11
N TRP A 267 -21.83 18.42 20.13
CA TRP A 267 -21.74 17.56 18.96
C TRP A 267 -22.03 18.33 17.68
N ALA A 268 -21.45 17.83 16.59
CA ALA A 268 -21.70 18.29 15.24
C ALA A 268 -21.76 17.07 14.32
N ALA A 269 -22.44 17.20 13.18
CA ALA A 269 -22.59 16.11 12.22
C ALA A 269 -22.42 16.65 10.80
N VAL A 270 -21.80 15.82 9.96
CA VAL A 270 -21.61 16.07 8.53
C VAL A 270 -22.28 14.93 7.77
N LEU A 271 -23.16 15.27 6.82
CA LEU A 271 -23.74 14.27 5.93
C LEU A 271 -22.64 13.62 5.09
N ALA A 272 -22.68 12.30 4.99
CA ALA A 272 -21.64 11.47 4.39
C ALA A 272 -22.11 10.71 3.14
N ASN A 273 -23.23 11.12 2.54
CA ASN A 273 -23.72 10.55 1.28
C ASN A 273 -24.20 11.66 0.31
N PRO A 274 -23.30 12.22 -0.52
CA PRO A 274 -21.88 11.89 -0.62
C PRO A 274 -21.06 12.47 0.54
N TYR A 275 -19.99 11.78 0.91
CA TYR A 275 -18.96 12.26 1.81
C TYR A 275 -18.03 13.21 1.06
N VAL A 276 -17.83 14.41 1.61
CA VAL A 276 -16.83 15.38 1.12
C VAL A 276 -15.87 15.64 2.27
N PRO A 277 -14.58 15.31 2.11
CA PRO A 277 -13.61 15.40 3.20
C PRO A 277 -13.45 16.81 3.76
N GLN A 278 -13.49 17.83 2.88
CA GLN A 278 -13.44 19.24 3.26
C GLN A 278 -14.55 19.61 4.25
N HIS A 279 -15.74 19.00 4.17
CA HIS A 279 -16.81 19.30 5.11
C HIS A 279 -16.49 18.82 6.54
N LEU A 280 -15.78 17.70 6.68
CA LEU A 280 -15.30 17.24 7.99
C LEU A 280 -14.20 18.17 8.51
N ILE A 281 -13.26 18.57 7.63
CA ILE A 281 -12.19 19.53 7.97
C ILE A 281 -12.78 20.85 8.46
N ASP A 282 -13.67 21.48 7.68
CA ASP A 282 -14.30 22.76 8.02
C ASP A 282 -15.10 22.69 9.32
N MET A 283 -15.76 21.56 9.57
CA MET A 283 -16.48 21.30 10.80
C MET A 283 -15.49 21.24 11.97
N LEU A 284 -14.45 20.40 11.87
CA LEU A 284 -13.42 20.26 12.90
C LEU A 284 -12.78 21.60 13.23
N GLU A 285 -12.47 22.44 12.24
CA GLU A 285 -11.94 23.80 12.46
C GLU A 285 -12.87 24.67 13.32
N GLN A 286 -14.18 24.64 13.08
CA GLN A 286 -15.16 25.39 13.88
C GLN A 286 -15.23 24.87 15.33
N LEU A 287 -15.18 23.56 15.51
CA LEU A 287 -15.16 22.95 16.83
C LEU A 287 -13.87 23.26 17.57
N PHE A 288 -12.71 23.18 16.90
CA PHE A 288 -11.42 23.57 17.46
C PHE A 288 -11.42 25.03 17.92
N ALA A 289 -11.96 25.93 17.10
CA ALA A 289 -12.11 27.34 17.45
C ALA A 289 -12.96 27.53 18.72
N PHE A 290 -14.03 26.75 18.89
CA PHE A 290 -14.84 26.75 20.10
C PHE A 290 -14.10 26.14 21.30
N VAL A 291 -13.52 24.95 21.17
CA VAL A 291 -12.85 24.22 22.26
C VAL A 291 -11.67 25.01 22.82
N ARG A 292 -10.98 25.81 22.00
CA ARG A 292 -9.93 26.74 22.48
C ARG A 292 -10.43 27.81 23.45
N THR A 293 -11.75 28.03 23.54
CA THR A 293 -12.38 28.95 24.50
C THR A 293 -12.85 28.26 25.78
N VAL A 294 -12.67 26.94 25.87
CA VAL A 294 -13.08 26.11 27.01
C VAL A 294 -11.93 26.03 28.01
N ASP A 295 -12.15 26.57 29.20
CA ASP A 295 -11.23 26.59 30.32
C ASP A 295 -11.96 26.26 31.64
N ASP A 296 -11.24 26.29 32.77
CA ASP A 296 -11.85 26.00 34.07
C ASP A 296 -12.97 27.01 34.42
N ALA A 297 -12.82 28.27 33.99
CA ALA A 297 -13.85 29.30 34.16
C ALA A 297 -15.12 29.01 33.34
N PHE A 298 -14.98 28.35 32.18
CA PHE A 298 -16.13 27.83 31.42
C PHE A 298 -16.88 26.78 32.25
N ALA A 299 -16.17 25.80 32.83
CA ALA A 299 -16.79 24.75 33.65
C ALA A 299 -17.47 25.32 34.91
N ASP A 300 -16.84 26.31 35.55
CA ASP A 300 -17.38 27.00 36.73
C ASP A 300 -18.74 27.66 36.44
N ARG A 301 -18.97 28.17 35.22
CA ARG A 301 -20.27 28.75 34.83
C ARG A 301 -21.40 27.72 34.85
N PHE A 302 -21.08 26.45 34.60
CA PHE A 302 -22.01 25.32 34.71
C PHE A 302 -22.03 24.72 36.12
N GLY A 303 -21.16 25.16 37.02
CA GLY A 303 -21.00 24.62 38.36
C GLY A 303 -20.53 23.15 38.34
N GLY A 304 -19.66 22.82 37.39
CA GLY A 304 -19.09 21.47 37.20
C GLY A 304 -17.59 21.53 36.88
N HIS A 305 -17.03 20.43 36.38
CA HIS A 305 -15.60 20.28 36.07
C HIS A 305 -15.37 19.90 34.61
N LEU A 306 -14.24 20.29 34.03
CA LEU A 306 -13.88 19.88 32.67
C LEU A 306 -13.76 18.36 32.55
N GLU A 307 -14.24 17.83 31.43
CA GLU A 307 -14.17 16.41 31.08
C GLU A 307 -12.90 16.14 30.24
N GLY A 308 -11.75 16.32 30.89
CA GLY A 308 -10.41 16.27 30.28
C GLY A 308 -9.51 15.15 30.79
N LEU A 309 -8.36 14.98 30.12
CA LEU A 309 -7.26 14.14 30.63
C LEU A 309 -6.75 14.75 31.94
N SER A 310 -6.75 13.96 33.03
CA SER A 310 -6.06 14.36 34.26
C SER A 310 -4.57 14.54 33.93
N GLU A 311 -3.99 15.72 34.20
CA GLU A 311 -2.52 15.83 34.25
C GLU A 311 -2.02 14.81 35.30
N PRO A 312 -1.15 13.84 34.94
CA PRO A 312 -0.51 13.04 35.97
C PRO A 312 0.47 13.94 36.73
N ASP A 313 0.30 14.01 38.03
CA ASP A 313 1.33 14.51 38.96
C ASP A 313 2.67 13.83 38.60
N PRO A 314 3.78 14.56 38.36
CA PRO A 314 5.02 13.94 37.94
C PRO A 314 5.56 13.06 39.08
N ALA A 315 5.30 11.75 38.98
CA ALA A 315 5.93 10.77 39.85
C ALA A 315 7.45 10.77 39.55
N PRO A 316 8.31 10.74 40.59
CA PRO A 316 9.75 10.79 40.41
C PRO A 316 10.23 9.56 39.62
N MET A 317 10.96 9.80 38.53
CA MET A 317 11.64 8.78 37.74
C MET A 317 12.56 7.92 38.64
N GLU A 318 12.24 6.63 38.77
CA GLU A 318 13.25 5.62 39.04
C GLU A 318 13.90 5.23 37.72
N VAL A 319 15.22 5.43 37.65
CA VAL A 319 16.05 5.09 36.50
C VAL A 319 16.40 3.61 36.62
N ASP A 320 15.78 2.75 35.82
CA ASP A 320 16.17 1.35 35.70
C ASP A 320 17.36 1.23 34.74
N HIS A 321 18.49 0.77 35.27
CA HIS A 321 19.69 0.51 34.49
C HIS A 321 19.57 -0.88 33.86
N GLY A 322 19.23 -0.88 32.58
CA GLY A 322 18.89 -2.08 31.80
C GLY A 322 19.98 -3.16 31.70
N GLU A 323 19.49 -4.38 31.48
CA GLU A 323 20.29 -5.50 31.01
C GLU A 323 20.26 -5.52 29.46
N LEU A 324 21.43 -5.35 28.85
CA LEU A 324 21.62 -5.31 27.40
C LEU A 324 21.31 -6.68 26.77
N THR A 325 20.13 -6.84 26.19
CA THR A 325 19.86 -7.93 25.24
C THR A 325 20.56 -7.65 23.92
N LEU A 326 21.46 -8.56 23.53
CA LEU A 326 22.15 -8.50 22.24
C LEU A 326 21.14 -8.62 21.09
N PRO A 327 21.30 -7.85 20.00
CA PRO A 327 20.45 -7.97 18.82
C PRO A 327 20.65 -9.34 18.15
N PRO A 328 19.61 -9.88 17.49
CA PRO A 328 19.72 -11.13 16.74
C PRO A 328 20.78 -11.01 15.64
N PRO A 329 21.48 -12.10 15.30
CA PRO A 329 22.50 -12.08 14.27
C PRO A 329 21.90 -11.73 12.90
N ALA A 330 22.66 -10.94 12.14
CA ALA A 330 22.29 -10.49 10.80
C ALA A 330 21.92 -11.67 9.87
N PRO A 331 20.93 -11.48 8.98
CA PRO A 331 20.62 -12.46 7.95
C PRO A 331 21.85 -12.75 7.09
N GLN A 332 22.03 -14.02 6.73
CA GLN A 332 23.13 -14.49 5.90
C GLN A 332 23.08 -13.84 4.50
N PRO A 333 24.23 -13.55 3.88
CA PRO A 333 24.25 -12.99 2.54
C PRO A 333 23.69 -13.97 1.50
N LEU A 334 23.07 -13.39 0.47
CA LEU A 334 22.47 -14.04 -0.71
C LEU A 334 23.41 -15.09 -1.31
N ARG A 335 22.86 -16.28 -1.62
CA ARG A 335 23.49 -17.20 -2.58
C ARG A 335 23.18 -16.68 -3.98
N GLN A 336 24.20 -16.16 -4.65
CA GLN A 336 24.23 -15.99 -6.09
C GLN A 336 23.97 -17.36 -6.76
N MET A 337 23.05 -17.40 -7.73
CA MET A 337 23.04 -18.50 -8.69
C MET A 337 24.28 -18.38 -9.57
N GLU A 338 25.19 -19.34 -9.47
CA GLU A 338 26.34 -19.49 -10.37
C GLU A 338 25.86 -19.93 -11.77
N LEU A 339 25.15 -19.04 -12.47
CA LEU A 339 24.81 -19.19 -13.89
C LEU A 339 25.85 -18.50 -14.80
N PHE A 340 26.84 -17.81 -14.22
CA PHE A 340 28.00 -17.26 -14.92
C PHE A 340 29.26 -17.40 -14.05
N SER A 341 30.43 -17.53 -14.69
CA SER A 341 31.73 -17.47 -14.02
C SER A 341 31.96 -16.09 -13.40
N ASP A 342 32.56 -16.08 -12.21
CA ASP A 342 32.99 -14.90 -11.44
C ASP A 342 33.73 -13.87 -12.34
N PRO A 343 33.39 -12.56 -12.31
CA PRO A 343 34.05 -11.53 -13.14
C PRO A 343 35.51 -11.24 -12.74
N GLY A 344 36.16 -12.15 -12.00
CA GLY A 344 37.54 -12.06 -11.55
C GLY A 344 38.55 -12.96 -12.26
N GLU A 345 38.15 -13.88 -13.16
CA GLU A 345 39.11 -14.79 -13.79
C GLU A 345 39.64 -14.28 -15.14
N GLN A 346 40.96 -14.13 -15.14
CA GLN A 346 41.84 -13.65 -16.19
C GLN A 346 41.46 -14.16 -17.59
N THR A 347 41.30 -13.21 -18.51
CA THR A 347 41.18 -13.45 -19.95
C THR A 347 42.39 -14.18 -20.50
N LEU A 348 42.14 -15.10 -21.42
CA LEU A 348 43.09 -15.94 -22.17
C LEU A 348 44.03 -15.16 -23.14
N PHE A 349 44.59 -14.03 -22.70
CA PHE A 349 45.48 -13.16 -23.49
C PHE A 349 46.69 -12.61 -22.70
N ASP A 350 47.23 -13.36 -21.72
CA ASP A 350 48.59 -13.12 -21.26
C ASP A 350 49.57 -14.07 -21.98
N GLU A 351 50.38 -13.48 -22.88
CA GLU A 351 51.43 -14.16 -23.62
C GLU A 351 52.53 -14.68 -22.66
N PRO A 352 53.12 -15.87 -22.91
CA PRO A 352 54.18 -16.39 -22.06
C PRO A 352 55.53 -15.72 -22.40
N ASN A 353 56.28 -15.37 -21.36
CA ASN A 353 57.73 -15.15 -21.47
C ASN A 353 58.48 -16.49 -21.43
#